data_AF-A0A969VWE4-F1
#
_entry.id   AF-A0A969VWE4-F1
#
_cell.length_a   1.000
_cell.length_b   1.000
_cell.length_c   1.000
_cell.angle_alpha   90.00
_cell.angle_beta   90.00
_cell.angle_gamma   90.00
#
_symmetry.space_group_name_H-M   'P 1'
#
loop_
_entity.id
_entity.type
_entity.pdbx_description
1 polymer ?
#
loop_
_entity_poly.entity_id
_entity_poly.type
_entity_poly.pdbx_seq_one_letter_code
_entity_poly.pdbx_strand_id
1 'polypeptide(L)'
;MEWAANLTTANWVGLLQVTLFVFIILLGFPMAFTLLAMSVIFGYYAFFDAKLFAESGVFANRIFDLIVKNAFSTMENHVLIAIPLFLFMGYVVEKAGIVARLFNAIRVATYKLPGSLAVASLITCAIFSTATGIVGAVVTLMGLLAWPAMVNNGYNKTFASGVVTAGGCLGILIPP
;
A
#
# COMPACT_ATOMS: atom_id res chain seq x y z
N MET A 1 -0.42 -13.65 39.07
CA MET A 1 0.85 -13.98 38.39
C MET A 1 0.66 -14.99 37.25
N GLU A 2 -0.57 -15.30 36.83
CA GLU A 2 -0.83 -16.20 35.69
C GLU A 2 -0.89 -15.47 34.33
N TRP A 3 -1.14 -14.15 34.33
CA TRP A 3 -1.19 -13.33 33.11
C TRP A 3 0.18 -13.23 32.42
N ALA A 4 1.27 -13.15 33.19
CA ALA A 4 2.64 -13.11 32.67
C ALA A 4 3.13 -14.49 32.18
N ALA A 5 2.61 -15.60 32.72
CA ALA A 5 2.99 -16.95 32.30
C ALA A 5 2.41 -17.31 30.92
N ASN A 6 1.16 -16.92 30.64
CA ASN A 6 0.52 -17.12 29.33
C ASN A 6 1.09 -16.24 28.21
N LEU A 7 1.79 -15.16 28.56
CA LEU A 7 2.58 -14.36 27.62
C LEU A 7 3.84 -15.09 27.12
N THR A 8 4.31 -16.12 27.82
CA THR A 8 5.66 -16.68 27.59
C THR A 8 5.73 -18.01 26.84
N THR A 9 4.62 -18.61 26.42
CA THR A 9 4.66 -19.85 25.63
C THR A 9 3.96 -19.70 24.29
N ALA A 10 2.85 -18.95 24.22
CA ALA A 10 2.12 -18.68 22.98
C ALA A 10 2.49 -17.35 22.30
N ASN A 11 2.81 -16.29 23.05
CA ASN A 11 2.95 -14.95 22.47
C ASN A 11 4.35 -14.64 21.91
N TRP A 12 5.40 -15.37 22.31
CA TRP A 12 6.74 -15.22 21.69
C TRP A 12 6.74 -15.57 20.20
N VAL A 13 5.91 -16.53 19.79
CA VAL A 13 5.77 -16.94 18.39
C VAL A 13 5.25 -15.76 17.56
N GLY A 14 4.26 -15.04 18.08
CA GLY A 14 3.75 -13.82 17.45
C GLY A 14 4.77 -12.68 17.43
N LEU A 15 5.51 -12.48 18.52
CA LEU A 15 6.55 -11.44 18.60
C LEU A 15 7.70 -11.72 17.61
N LEU A 16 8.10 -12.99 17.50
CA LEU A 16 9.11 -13.45 16.54
C LEU A 16 8.62 -13.28 15.10
N GLN A 17 7.36 -13.63 14.81
CA GLN A 17 6.75 -13.45 13.50
C GLN A 17 6.81 -11.98 13.06
N VAL A 18 6.38 -11.05 13.93
CA VAL A 18 6.38 -9.61 13.60
C VAL A 18 7.81 -9.09 13.41
N THR A 19 8.75 -9.51 14.27
CA THR A 19 10.15 -9.08 14.19
C THR A 19 10.81 -9.56 12.89
N LEU A 20 10.63 -10.84 12.54
CA LEU A 20 11.15 -11.42 11.31
C LEU A 20 10.48 -10.83 10.08
N PHE A 21 9.18 -10.57 10.13
CA PHE A 21 8.45 -9.89 9.06
C PHE A 21 9.05 -8.51 8.74
N VAL A 22 9.33 -7.69 9.76
CA VAL A 22 9.98 -6.38 9.58
C VAL A 22 11.36 -6.55 8.93
N PHE A 23 12.17 -7.51 9.40
CA PHE A 23 13.50 -7.74 8.85
C PHE A 23 13.47 -8.19 7.38
N ILE A 24 12.54 -9.07 7.01
CA ILE A 24 12.41 -9.58 5.63
C ILE A 24 11.89 -8.48 4.69
N ILE A 25 11.02 -7.57 5.15
CA ILE A 25 10.60 -6.42 4.33
C ILE A 25 11.77 -5.49 4.02
N LEU A 26 12.68 -5.29 4.98
CA LEU A 26 13.87 -4.46 4.76
C LEU A 26 14.82 -5.05 3.69
N LEU A 27 14.76 -6.36 3.45
CA LEU A 27 15.47 -7.02 2.33
C LEU A 27 14.81 -6.75 0.96
N GLY A 28 13.66 -6.06 0.93
CA GLY A 28 12.97 -5.65 -0.30
C GLY A 28 12.11 -6.74 -0.96
N PHE A 29 11.82 -7.84 -0.27
CA PHE A 29 10.97 -8.90 -0.82
C PHE A 29 9.49 -8.44 -0.87
N PRO A 30 8.71 -8.81 -1.91
CA PRO A 30 7.31 -8.37 -2.01
C PRO A 30 6.46 -8.81 -0.80
N MET A 31 5.79 -7.84 -0.17
CA MET A 31 5.11 -8.04 1.13
C MET A 31 4.04 -9.14 1.12
N ALA A 32 3.35 -9.36 -0.01
CA ALA A 32 2.31 -10.38 -0.11
C ALA A 32 2.88 -11.80 0.11
N PHE A 33 4.03 -12.08 -0.49
CA PHE A 33 4.68 -13.39 -0.38
C PHE A 33 5.33 -13.59 0.99
N THR A 34 5.90 -12.53 1.58
CA THR A 34 6.47 -12.61 2.94
C THR A 34 5.39 -12.89 3.97
N LEU A 35 4.23 -12.22 3.88
CA LEU A 35 3.09 -12.44 4.78
C LEU A 35 2.53 -13.85 4.64
N LEU A 36 2.34 -14.34 3.42
CA LEU A 36 1.85 -15.71 3.19
C LEU A 36 2.83 -16.74 3.76
N ALA A 37 4.11 -16.65 3.43
CA ALA A 37 5.12 -17.61 3.90
C ALA A 37 5.25 -17.59 5.43
N MET A 38 5.34 -16.41 6.04
CA MET A 38 5.42 -16.28 7.50
C MET A 38 4.15 -16.75 8.20
N SER A 39 2.97 -16.43 7.67
CA SER A 39 1.69 -16.89 8.21
C SER A 39 1.58 -18.42 8.19
N VAL A 40 2.00 -19.07 7.10
CA VAL A 40 2.00 -20.54 7.00
C VAL A 40 3.01 -21.17 7.95
N ILE A 41 4.26 -20.66 8.00
CA ILE A 41 5.33 -21.25 8.81
C ILE A 41 5.04 -21.09 10.31
N PHE A 42 4.70 -19.88 10.75
CA PHE A 42 4.40 -19.62 12.16
C PHE A 42 3.03 -20.18 12.56
N GLY A 43 2.06 -20.18 11.65
CA GLY A 43 0.76 -20.82 11.86
C GLY A 43 0.88 -22.34 11.99
N TYR A 44 1.75 -22.98 11.19
CA TYR A 44 2.03 -24.41 11.32
C TYR A 44 2.63 -24.74 12.68
N TYR A 45 3.60 -23.94 13.15
CA TYR A 45 4.22 -24.09 14.46
C TYR A 45 3.24 -23.84 15.62
N ALA A 46 2.38 -22.84 15.51
CA ALA A 46 1.45 -22.45 16.58
C ALA A 46 0.26 -23.42 16.76
N PHE A 47 -0.25 -24.01 15.67
CA PHE A 47 -1.37 -24.97 15.70
C PHE A 47 -0.92 -26.44 15.67
N PHE A 48 0.36 -26.70 15.95
CA PHE A 48 0.91 -28.06 15.97
C PHE A 48 0.32 -28.86 17.15
N ASP A 49 -0.45 -29.90 16.84
CA ASP A 49 -0.97 -30.87 17.82
C ASP A 49 -0.35 -32.26 17.53
N ALA A 50 0.39 -32.77 18.52
CA ALA A 50 1.11 -34.04 18.43
C ALA A 50 0.17 -35.25 18.21
N LYS A 51 -1.11 -35.16 18.61
CA LYS A 51 -2.09 -36.24 18.41
C LYS A 51 -2.59 -36.31 16.96
N LEU A 52 -2.81 -35.15 16.33
CA LEU A 52 -3.28 -35.08 14.94
C LEU A 52 -2.19 -35.45 13.93
N PHE A 53 -0.93 -35.11 14.25
CA PHE A 53 0.23 -35.46 13.44
C PHE A 53 0.48 -36.98 13.35
N ALA A 54 0.19 -37.72 14.43
CA ALA A 54 0.42 -39.17 14.51
C ALA A 54 -0.56 -40.01 13.66
N GLU A 55 -1.79 -39.53 13.45
CA GLU A 55 -2.83 -40.28 12.73
C GLU A 55 -2.90 -39.94 11.23
N SER A 56 -2.56 -38.69 10.84
CA SER A 56 -2.89 -38.17 9.51
C SER A 56 -1.70 -37.49 8.78
N GLY A 57 -0.49 -37.53 9.34
CA GLY A 57 0.75 -37.04 8.71
C GLY A 57 0.91 -35.51 8.71
N VAL A 58 1.90 -35.02 7.96
CA VAL A 58 2.37 -33.60 7.99
C VAL A 58 1.28 -32.58 7.62
N PHE A 59 0.28 -32.99 6.84
CA PHE A 59 -0.82 -32.13 6.38
C PHE A 59 -2.00 -32.01 7.35
N ALA A 60 -2.00 -32.79 8.44
CA ALA A 60 -3.02 -32.75 9.47
C ALA A 60 -2.78 -31.60 10.44
N ASN A 61 -2.87 -30.37 9.92
CA ASN A 61 -2.76 -29.17 10.72
C ASN A 61 -3.89 -28.20 10.35
N ARG A 62 -4.58 -27.69 11.37
CA ARG A 62 -5.72 -26.77 11.25
C ARG A 62 -5.39 -25.50 10.49
N ILE A 63 -4.11 -25.13 10.39
CA ILE A 63 -3.64 -23.98 9.63
C ILE A 63 -4.07 -24.02 8.15
N PHE A 64 -4.03 -25.19 7.50
CA PHE A 64 -4.37 -25.30 6.08
C PHE A 64 -5.85 -25.04 5.84
N ASP A 65 -6.73 -25.59 6.67
CA ASP A 65 -8.16 -25.30 6.65
C ASP A 65 -8.46 -23.82 6.95
N LEU A 66 -7.74 -23.24 7.91
CA LEU A 66 -7.89 -21.83 8.27
C LEU A 66 -7.47 -20.89 7.13
N ILE A 67 -6.39 -21.21 6.41
CA ILE A 67 -5.94 -20.43 5.26
C ILE A 67 -7.00 -20.46 4.16
N VAL A 68 -7.53 -21.66 3.83
CA VAL A 68 -8.57 -21.80 2.81
C VAL A 68 -9.83 -21.04 3.22
N LYS A 69 -10.30 -21.20 4.46
CA LYS A 69 -11.49 -20.49 4.96
C LYS A 69 -11.32 -18.97 4.96
N ASN A 70 -10.18 -18.46 5.41
CA ASN A 70 -9.92 -17.02 5.39
C ASN A 70 -9.79 -16.47 3.96
N ALA A 71 -9.19 -17.24 3.05
CA ALA A 71 -9.10 -16.85 1.65
C ALA A 71 -10.48 -16.74 1.00
N PHE A 72 -11.35 -17.75 1.17
CA PHE A 72 -12.73 -17.70 0.67
C PHE A 72 -13.54 -16.59 1.33
N SER A 73 -13.44 -16.44 2.66
CA SER A 73 -14.12 -15.36 3.38
C SER A 73 -13.69 -13.96 2.90
N THR A 74 -12.42 -13.79 2.54
CA THR A 74 -11.93 -12.53 1.98
C THR A 74 -12.43 -12.33 0.55
N MET A 75 -12.49 -13.37 -0.28
CA MET A 75 -13.01 -13.28 -1.65
C MET A 75 -14.51 -12.95 -1.71
N GLU A 76 -15.28 -13.43 -0.74
CA GLU A 76 -16.73 -13.16 -0.64
C GLU A 76 -17.05 -11.75 -0.12
N ASN A 77 -16.05 -11.00 0.35
CA ASN A 77 -16.29 -9.69 0.92
C ASN A 77 -16.68 -8.68 -0.19
N HIS A 78 -17.91 -8.19 -0.13
CA HIS A 78 -18.48 -7.23 -1.07
C HIS A 78 -17.68 -5.92 -1.19
N VAL A 79 -16.89 -5.56 -0.17
CA VAL A 79 -16.01 -4.37 -0.22
C VAL A 79 -14.95 -4.52 -1.32
N LEU A 80 -14.51 -5.74 -1.67
CA LEU A 80 -13.55 -5.92 -2.76
C LEU A 80 -14.11 -5.53 -4.12
N ILE A 81 -15.44 -5.52 -4.31
CA ILE A 81 -16.07 -5.05 -5.56
C ILE A 81 -15.81 -3.54 -5.76
N ALA A 82 -15.63 -2.78 -4.68
CA ALA A 82 -15.30 -1.36 -4.79
C ALA A 82 -13.90 -1.12 -5.39
N ILE A 83 -12.94 -2.03 -5.19
CA ILE A 83 -11.54 -1.83 -5.62
C ILE A 83 -11.43 -1.70 -7.15
N PRO A 84 -11.97 -2.62 -7.98
CA PRO A 84 -11.94 -2.48 -9.43
C PRO A 84 -12.75 -1.28 -9.95
N LEU A 85 -13.91 -0.99 -9.36
CA LEU A 85 -14.74 0.15 -9.75
C LEU A 85 -14.01 1.48 -9.49
N PHE A 86 -13.30 1.56 -8.37
CA PHE A 86 -12.49 2.70 -7.98
C PHE A 86 -11.27 2.88 -8.90
N LEU A 87 -10.56 1.79 -9.19
CA LEU A 87 -9.49 1.77 -10.20
C LEU A 87 -9.99 2.19 -11.58
N PHE A 88 -11.17 1.71 -11.99
CA PHE A 88 -11.79 2.07 -13.26
C PHE A 88 -12.10 3.56 -13.32
N MET A 89 -12.70 4.12 -12.27
CA MET A 89 -12.95 5.56 -12.18
C MET A 89 -11.64 6.35 -12.30
N GLY A 90 -10.60 5.97 -11.54
CA GLY A 90 -9.29 6.63 -11.61
C GLY A 90 -8.68 6.58 -13.01
N TYR A 91 -8.77 5.43 -13.67
CA TYR A 91 -8.31 5.25 -15.06
C TYR A 91 -9.09 6.12 -16.05
N VAL A 92 -10.41 6.23 -15.90
CA VAL A 92 -11.25 7.10 -16.75
C VAL A 92 -10.87 8.57 -16.56
N VAL A 93 -10.68 9.02 -15.31
CA VAL A 93 -10.30 10.42 -15.03
C VAL A 93 -8.91 10.75 -15.56
N GLU A 94 -7.97 9.81 -15.46
CA GLU A 94 -6.64 9.90 -16.09
C GLU A 94 -6.76 9.99 -17.63
N LYS A 95 -7.48 9.06 -18.27
CA LYS A 95 -7.64 9.06 -19.74
C LYS A 95 -8.41 10.25 -20.28
N ALA A 96 -9.33 10.81 -19.51
CA ALA A 96 -10.05 12.03 -19.85
C ALA A 96 -9.17 13.30 -19.78
N GLY A 97 -7.92 13.21 -19.30
CA GLY A 97 -7.00 14.35 -19.20
C GLY A 97 -7.42 15.38 -18.15
N ILE A 98 -8.29 15.01 -17.22
CA ILE A 98 -8.82 15.92 -16.18
C ILE A 98 -7.68 16.41 -15.28
N VAL A 99 -6.75 15.52 -14.93
CA VAL A 99 -5.59 15.82 -14.09
C VAL A 99 -4.70 16.93 -14.69
N ALA A 100 -4.43 16.86 -16.00
CA ALA A 100 -3.63 17.86 -16.69
C ALA A 100 -4.31 19.23 -16.73
N ARG A 101 -5.63 19.25 -16.95
CA ARG A 101 -6.44 20.49 -16.94
C ARG A 101 -6.48 21.10 -15.54
N LEU A 102 -6.65 20.26 -14.51
CA LEU A 102 -6.63 20.67 -13.11
C LEU A 102 -5.28 21.28 -12.72
N PHE A 103 -4.17 20.62 -13.08
CA PHE A 103 -2.82 21.13 -12.84
C PHE A 103 -2.62 22.53 -13.43
N ASN A 104 -3.03 22.73 -14.69
CA ASN A 104 -2.92 24.03 -15.34
C ASN A 104 -3.78 25.10 -14.66
N ALA A 105 -5.01 24.76 -14.25
CA ALA A 105 -5.89 25.68 -13.53
C ALA A 105 -5.29 26.10 -12.17
N ILE A 106 -4.78 25.15 -11.40
CA ILE A 106 -4.18 25.43 -10.09
C ILE A 106 -2.88 26.22 -10.26
N ARG A 107 -2.06 25.91 -11.28
CA ARG A 107 -0.86 26.69 -11.60
C ARG A 107 -1.19 28.16 -11.87
N VAL A 108 -2.26 28.43 -12.65
CA VAL A 108 -2.72 29.81 -12.90
C VAL A 108 -3.23 30.45 -11.61
N ALA A 109 -3.98 29.71 -10.77
CA ALA A 109 -4.48 30.22 -9.49
C ALA A 109 -3.35 30.55 -8.49
N THR A 110 -2.26 29.77 -8.49
CA THR A 110 -1.13 29.90 -7.56
C THR A 110 0.02 30.76 -8.09
N TYR A 111 -0.17 31.49 -9.21
CA TYR A 111 0.91 32.23 -9.88
C TYR A 111 1.65 33.24 -8.98
N LYS A 112 0.98 33.77 -7.94
CA LYS A 112 1.57 34.74 -7.00
C LYS A 112 2.48 34.12 -5.92
N LEU A 113 2.48 32.80 -5.77
CA LEU A 113 3.25 32.12 -4.73
C LEU A 113 4.68 31.80 -5.22
N PRO A 114 5.71 32.04 -4.38
CA PRO A 114 7.05 31.53 -4.68
C PRO A 114 6.99 29.99 -4.68
N GLY A 115 7.49 29.36 -5.73
CA GLY A 115 7.39 27.91 -5.86
C GLY A 115 6.08 27.39 -6.47
N SER A 116 5.27 28.25 -7.11
CA SER A 116 3.91 27.94 -7.61
C SER A 116 3.76 26.60 -8.36
N LEU A 117 4.73 26.18 -9.18
CA LEU A 117 4.69 24.88 -9.87
C LEU A 117 4.70 23.68 -8.92
N ALA A 118 5.50 23.75 -7.85
CA ALA A 118 5.58 22.69 -6.85
C ALA A 118 4.31 22.66 -5.98
N VAL A 119 3.81 23.83 -5.57
CA VAL A 119 2.56 23.96 -4.83
C VAL A 119 1.38 23.45 -5.66
N ALA A 120 1.30 23.84 -6.93
CA ALA A 120 0.26 23.37 -7.84
C ALA A 120 0.32 21.86 -8.03
N SER A 121 1.51 21.26 -8.14
CA SER A 121 1.67 19.82 -8.22
C SER A 121 1.13 19.12 -6.97
N LEU A 122 1.50 19.57 -5.77
CA LEU A 122 1.04 18.96 -4.52
C LEU A 122 -0.47 19.08 -4.32
N ILE A 123 -1.07 20.24 -4.60
CA ILE A 123 -2.52 20.44 -4.49
C ILE A 123 -3.26 19.56 -5.52
N THR A 124 -2.77 19.49 -6.75
CA THR A 124 -3.36 18.62 -7.78
C THR A 124 -3.29 17.17 -7.35
N CYS A 125 -2.15 16.73 -6.82
CA CYS A 125 -1.98 15.39 -6.27
C CYS A 125 -2.92 15.12 -5.09
N ALA A 126 -3.10 16.07 -4.17
CA ALA A 126 -3.99 15.93 -3.03
C ALA A 126 -5.47 15.76 -3.46
N ILE A 127 -5.94 16.60 -4.38
CA ILE A 127 -7.32 16.53 -4.91
C ILE A 127 -7.53 15.25 -5.73
N PHE A 128 -6.51 14.81 -6.48
CA PHE A 128 -6.64 13.59 -7.25
C PHE A 128 -6.46 12.33 -6.41
N SER A 129 -5.72 12.43 -5.31
CA SER A 129 -5.59 11.39 -4.29
C SER A 129 -6.93 11.05 -3.67
N THR A 130 -7.72 12.05 -3.25
CA THR A 130 -9.08 11.82 -2.72
C THR A 130 -9.97 11.09 -3.71
N ALA A 131 -9.71 11.21 -5.01
CA ALA A 131 -10.50 10.53 -6.02
C ALA A 131 -9.95 9.14 -6.36
N THR A 132 -8.65 8.86 -6.25
CA THR A 132 -8.06 7.65 -6.86
C THR A 132 -7.23 6.80 -5.94
N GLY A 133 -6.75 7.29 -4.80
CA GLY A 133 -6.06 6.48 -3.79
C GLY A 133 -4.79 5.72 -4.25
N ILE A 134 -4.32 5.91 -5.49
CA ILE A 134 -3.31 5.07 -6.16
C ILE A 134 -2.02 5.85 -6.37
N VAL A 135 -0.93 5.44 -5.70
CA VAL A 135 0.37 6.13 -5.82
C VAL A 135 0.97 6.04 -7.22
N GLY A 136 0.98 4.86 -7.82
CA GLY A 136 1.73 4.60 -9.06
C GLY A 136 1.27 5.44 -10.27
N ALA A 137 -0.05 5.54 -10.48
CA ALA A 137 -0.62 6.30 -11.59
C ALA A 137 -0.35 7.81 -11.44
N VAL A 138 -0.52 8.36 -10.24
CA VAL A 138 -0.34 9.79 -9.99
C VAL A 138 1.12 10.22 -10.15
N VAL A 139 2.06 9.43 -9.62
CA VAL A 139 3.50 9.72 -9.74
C VAL A 139 3.94 9.71 -11.20
N THR A 140 3.48 8.73 -12.00
CA THR A 140 3.88 8.62 -13.40
C THR A 140 3.30 9.77 -14.24
N LEU A 141 2.04 10.13 -14.04
CA LEU A 141 1.41 11.29 -14.69
C LEU A 141 2.12 12.61 -14.34
N MET A 142 2.34 12.87 -13.05
CA MET A 142 3.00 14.10 -12.60
C MET A 142 4.48 14.12 -12.96
N GLY A 143 5.12 12.97 -13.05
CA GLY A 143 6.48 12.83 -13.60
C GLY A 143 6.56 13.20 -15.07
N LEU A 144 5.50 12.99 -15.86
CA LEU A 144 5.46 13.39 -17.26
C LEU A 144 5.04 14.86 -17.46
N LEU A 145 4.21 15.40 -16.56
CA LEU A 145 3.64 16.75 -16.70
C LEU A 145 4.37 17.81 -15.86
N ALA A 146 4.53 17.55 -14.56
CA ALA A 146 4.99 18.53 -13.59
C ALA A 146 6.53 18.58 -13.48
N TRP A 147 7.21 17.44 -13.57
CA TRP A 147 8.68 17.37 -13.54
C TRP A 147 9.35 18.20 -14.64
N PRO A 148 9.07 17.99 -15.96
CA PRO A 148 9.72 18.77 -17.00
C PRO A 148 9.36 20.26 -16.90
N ALA A 149 8.13 20.59 -16.49
CA ALA A 149 7.71 21.96 -16.26
C ALA A 149 8.51 22.64 -15.14
N MET A 150 8.76 21.95 -14.02
CA MET A 150 9.59 22.48 -12.92
C MET A 150 11.05 22.68 -13.33
N VAL A 151 11.67 21.68 -13.97
CA VAL A 151 13.08 21.75 -14.38
C VAL A 151 13.30 22.86 -15.41
N ASN A 152 12.40 23.03 -16.37
CA ASN A 152 12.47 24.10 -17.37
C ASN A 152 12.30 25.51 -16.76
N ASN A 153 11.68 25.63 -15.59
CA ASN A 153 11.55 26.88 -14.84
C ASN A 153 12.67 27.07 -13.79
N GLY A 154 13.77 26.31 -13.87
CA GLY A 154 14.96 26.49 -13.05
C GLY A 154 14.92 25.81 -11.68
N TYR A 155 13.97 24.90 -11.43
CA TYR A 155 13.93 24.14 -10.18
C TYR A 155 15.05 23.10 -10.14
N ASN A 156 15.60 22.85 -8.94
CA ASN A 156 16.56 21.76 -8.75
C ASN A 156 15.88 20.41 -9.03
N LYS A 157 16.53 19.54 -9.80
CA LYS A 157 16.06 18.19 -10.12
C LYS A 157 15.73 17.38 -8.86
N THR A 158 16.55 17.45 -7.82
CA THR A 158 16.29 16.72 -6.56
C THR A 158 15.02 17.20 -5.87
N PHE A 159 14.78 18.51 -5.87
CA PHE A 159 13.56 19.09 -5.33
C PHE A 159 12.33 18.72 -6.15
N ALA A 160 12.41 18.80 -7.49
CA ALA A 160 11.32 18.38 -8.38
C ALA A 160 10.96 16.89 -8.17
N SER A 161 11.93 16.00 -7.96
CA SER A 161 11.66 14.58 -7.62
C SER A 161 10.93 14.47 -6.34
N GLY A 162 11.46 15.11 -5.30
CA GLY A 162 10.90 15.04 -3.96
C GLY A 162 9.44 15.46 -3.97
N VAL A 163 9.11 16.55 -4.66
CA VAL A 163 7.73 17.06 -4.79
C VAL A 163 6.83 16.09 -5.53
N VAL A 164 7.26 15.54 -6.67
CA VAL A 164 6.45 14.59 -7.46
C VAL A 164 6.25 13.27 -6.70
N THR A 165 7.30 12.73 -6.09
CA THR A 165 7.22 11.48 -5.32
C THR A 165 6.41 11.65 -4.05
N ALA A 166 6.59 12.77 -3.32
CA ALA A 166 5.80 13.07 -2.13
C ALA A 166 4.33 13.30 -2.46
N GLY A 167 4.05 14.03 -3.55
CA GLY A 167 2.69 14.25 -4.05
C GLY A 167 2.00 12.93 -4.39
N GLY A 168 2.71 11.99 -5.01
CA GLY A 168 2.17 10.66 -5.27
C GLY A 168 1.83 9.86 -4.02
N CYS A 169 2.66 9.94 -2.98
CA CYS A 169 2.40 9.26 -1.71
C CYS A 169 1.17 9.80 -0.96
N LEU A 170 0.69 11.02 -1.29
CA LEU A 170 -0.57 11.52 -0.75
C LEU A 170 -1.74 10.58 -1.09
N GLY A 171 -1.64 9.85 -2.21
CA GLY A 171 -2.54 8.77 -2.65
C GLY A 171 -3.01 7.87 -1.52
N ILE A 172 -2.09 7.39 -0.69
CA ILE A 172 -2.38 6.46 0.41
C ILE A 172 -2.81 7.23 1.67
N LEU A 173 -2.33 8.46 1.84
CA LEU A 173 -2.55 9.25 3.03
C LEU A 173 -3.96 9.85 3.08
N ILE A 174 -4.50 10.23 1.93
CA ILE A 174 -5.84 10.82 1.79
C ILE A 174 -6.71 9.81 1.04
N PRO A 175 -7.37 8.89 1.76
CA PRO A 175 -8.23 7.90 1.15
C PRO A 175 -9.46 8.54 0.48
N PRO A 176 -10.05 7.87 -0.52
CA PRO A 176 -11.36 8.22 -1.08
C PRO A 176 -12.53 8.04 -0.11
#